data_AF-A0A8I6XQK8-F1
#
_entry.id   AF-A0A8I6XQK8-F1
#
_cell.length_a   1.000
_cell.length_b   1.000
_cell.length_c   1.000
_cell.angle_alpha   90.00
_cell.angle_beta   90.00
_cell.angle_gamma   90.00
#
_symmetry.space_group_name_H-M   'P 1'
#
loop_
_entity.id
_entity.type
_entity.pdbx_description
1 polymer ?
#
loop_
_entity_poly.entity_id
_entity_poly.type
_entity_poly.pdbx_seq_one_letter_code
_entity_poly.pdbx_strand_id
1 'polypeptide(L)'
;MATEEEHFRSMMDEGVDREDEEKLPLFRSEVTRTLQEMESPPYHEDQLHAFEKLDWSESLEDSTVDVVKFLAADGDERRRGAALFAAEQPMADALRNQAAWYDARRNEAEEIAAGARQLRHRCLRTVATAKTEDIVCLGAVDYIEHVFKEMPHVASSPAEQMAVARAQANAKGPAATRFVDEFAEVAGRLRRGAADFGGEDQGLAEALTERAATVDALCADMEAFVDKMESSPYWRMLKHLN
;
A
#
# COMPACT_ATOMS: atom_id res chain seq x y z
N MET A 1 8.40 36.83 -18.82
CA MET A 1 7.27 36.26 -18.07
C MET A 1 6.08 36.30 -19.01
N ALA A 2 5.49 35.15 -19.31
CA ALA A 2 4.24 35.13 -20.08
C ALA A 2 3.16 35.89 -19.30
N THR A 3 2.31 36.62 -19.99
CA THR A 3 1.13 37.24 -19.38
C THR A 3 0.14 36.15 -18.95
N GLU A 4 -0.68 36.42 -17.94
CA GLU A 4 -1.69 35.47 -17.45
C GLU A 4 -2.62 34.98 -18.59
N GLU A 5 -2.91 35.85 -19.56
CA GLU A 5 -3.67 35.46 -20.75
C GLU A 5 -2.90 34.50 -21.69
N GLU A 6 -1.60 34.71 -21.89
CA GLU A 6 -0.77 33.82 -22.71
C GLU A 6 -0.67 32.42 -22.09
N HIS A 7 -0.63 32.33 -20.75
CA HIS A 7 -0.67 31.06 -20.02
C HIS A 7 -1.95 30.27 -20.30
N PHE A 8 -3.12 30.89 -20.15
CA PHE A 8 -4.40 30.21 -20.41
C PHE A 8 -4.63 29.87 -21.88
N ARG A 9 -4.08 30.67 -22.81
CA ARG A 9 -4.10 30.32 -24.25
C ARG A 9 -3.25 29.07 -24.51
N SER A 10 -2.06 28.97 -23.90
CA SER A 10 -1.22 27.76 -23.96
C SER A 10 -1.94 26.54 -23.41
N MET A 11 -2.58 26.66 -22.25
CA MET A 11 -3.35 25.57 -21.64
C MET A 11 -4.49 25.06 -22.53
N MET A 12 -5.17 25.95 -23.28
CA MET A 12 -6.20 25.49 -24.21
C MET A 12 -5.62 24.69 -25.37
N ASP A 13 -4.47 25.12 -25.90
CA ASP A 13 -3.78 24.43 -26.99
C ASP A 13 -3.23 23.07 -26.53
N GLU A 14 -2.78 22.97 -25.29
CA GLU A 14 -2.33 21.72 -24.65
C GLU A 14 -3.50 20.77 -24.34
N GLY A 15 -4.67 21.31 -23.97
CA GLY A 15 -5.87 20.53 -23.72
C GLY A 15 -5.97 19.96 -22.30
N VAL A 16 -6.59 18.78 -22.18
CA VAL A 16 -6.62 18.03 -20.92
C VAL A 16 -5.55 16.94 -20.96
N ASP A 17 -4.88 16.72 -19.83
CA ASP A 17 -4.00 15.57 -19.68
C ASP A 17 -4.87 14.30 -19.59
N ARG A 18 -4.67 13.36 -20.52
CA ARG A 18 -5.48 12.14 -20.64
C ARG A 18 -4.80 10.91 -20.03
N GLU A 19 -3.66 11.06 -19.38
CA GLU A 19 -2.97 9.94 -18.74
C GLU A 19 -3.88 9.19 -17.75
N ASP A 20 -4.79 9.91 -17.09
CA ASP A 20 -5.75 9.35 -16.13
C ASP A 20 -6.93 8.60 -16.76
N GLU A 21 -7.21 8.77 -18.07
CA GLU A 21 -8.30 8.06 -18.76
C GLU A 21 -8.07 6.55 -18.83
N GLU A 22 -6.81 6.14 -18.93
CA GLU A 22 -6.44 4.72 -18.97
C GLU A 22 -6.22 4.13 -17.57
N LYS A 23 -5.68 4.92 -16.63
CA LYS A 23 -5.28 4.43 -15.30
C LYS A 23 -6.43 4.29 -14.31
N LEU A 24 -7.32 5.29 -14.23
CA LEU A 24 -8.41 5.28 -13.22
C LEU A 24 -9.35 4.08 -13.39
N PRO A 25 -9.76 3.67 -14.61
CA PRO A 25 -10.57 2.47 -14.78
C PRO A 25 -9.87 1.19 -14.29
N LEU A 26 -8.55 1.08 -14.49
CA LEU A 26 -7.76 -0.07 -14.03
C LEU A 26 -7.72 -0.11 -12.50
N PHE A 27 -7.40 1.01 -11.84
CA PHE A 27 -7.39 1.07 -10.38
C PHE A 27 -8.76 0.77 -9.77
N ARG A 28 -9.83 1.32 -10.34
CA ARG A 28 -11.21 0.99 -9.91
C ARG A 28 -11.52 -0.50 -10.06
N SER A 29 -11.11 -1.11 -11.19
CA SER A 29 -11.29 -2.55 -11.43
C SER A 29 -10.55 -3.38 -10.39
N GLU A 30 -9.29 -3.05 -10.11
CA GLU A 30 -8.47 -3.78 -9.13
C GLU A 30 -9.00 -3.66 -7.70
N VAL A 31 -9.42 -2.47 -7.27
CA VAL A 31 -10.05 -2.26 -5.96
C VAL A 31 -11.33 -3.06 -5.83
N THR A 32 -12.19 -2.98 -6.85
CA THR A 32 -13.47 -3.70 -6.86
C THR A 32 -13.27 -5.21 -6.83
N ARG A 33 -12.38 -5.73 -7.68
CA ARG A 33 -12.00 -7.15 -7.73
C ARG A 33 -11.51 -7.62 -6.36
N THR A 34 -10.58 -6.88 -5.75
CA THR A 34 -9.97 -7.25 -4.47
C THR A 34 -10.98 -7.20 -3.32
N LEU A 35 -11.88 -6.22 -3.30
CA LEU A 35 -12.96 -6.15 -2.31
C LEU A 35 -13.92 -7.35 -2.43
N GLN A 36 -14.31 -7.73 -3.65
CA GLN A 36 -15.18 -8.88 -3.92
C GLN A 36 -14.49 -10.21 -3.56
N GLU A 37 -13.22 -10.31 -3.87
CA GLU A 37 -12.35 -11.41 -3.46
C GLU A 37 -12.43 -11.58 -1.95
N MET A 38 -12.15 -10.54 -1.17
CA MET A 38 -12.21 -10.63 0.29
C MET A 38 -13.62 -10.87 0.88
N GLU A 39 -14.69 -10.85 0.09
CA GLU A 39 -16.06 -11.15 0.52
C GLU A 39 -16.46 -12.62 0.36
N SER A 40 -15.73 -13.40 -0.43
CA SER A 40 -16.15 -14.76 -0.83
C SER A 40 -15.50 -15.86 0.03
N PRO A 41 -16.25 -16.67 0.81
CA PRO A 41 -15.67 -17.79 1.55
C PRO A 41 -15.21 -18.94 0.62
N PRO A 42 -14.14 -19.70 0.94
CA PRO A 42 -13.33 -19.65 2.15
C PRO A 42 -11.94 -19.02 1.92
N TYR A 43 -11.72 -17.79 2.41
CA TYR A 43 -10.37 -17.24 2.61
C TYR A 43 -9.72 -17.84 3.86
N HIS A 44 -9.59 -19.17 3.88
CA HIS A 44 -8.75 -19.87 4.85
C HIS A 44 -7.29 -20.01 4.36
N GLU A 45 -6.99 -19.50 3.16
CA GLU A 45 -5.66 -19.16 2.64
C GLU A 45 -5.65 -17.64 2.41
N ASP A 46 -4.86 -16.79 3.06
CA ASP A 46 -4.03 -16.92 4.24
C ASP A 46 -3.87 -15.48 4.77
N GLN A 47 -3.78 -15.29 6.08
CA GLN A 47 -3.60 -13.97 6.69
C GLN A 47 -2.34 -13.23 6.16
N LEU A 48 -1.39 -13.95 5.58
CA LEU A 48 -0.25 -13.40 4.83
C LEU A 48 -0.70 -12.38 3.77
N HIS A 49 -1.73 -12.71 2.98
CA HIS A 49 -2.21 -11.81 1.94
C HIS A 49 -2.86 -10.54 2.50
N ALA A 50 -3.33 -10.55 3.76
CA ALA A 50 -3.88 -9.34 4.38
C ALA A 50 -2.79 -8.31 4.69
N PHE A 51 -1.57 -8.75 5.03
CA PHE A 51 -0.44 -7.84 5.22
C PHE A 51 0.08 -7.27 3.89
N GLU A 52 0.18 -8.10 2.85
CA GLU A 52 0.57 -7.64 1.50
C GLU A 52 -0.46 -6.64 0.93
N LYS A 53 -1.74 -6.98 1.03
CA LYS A 53 -2.84 -6.11 0.58
C LYS A 53 -2.95 -4.83 1.41
N LEU A 54 -2.49 -4.84 2.67
CA LEU A 54 -2.47 -3.64 3.51
C LEU A 54 -1.55 -2.57 2.92
N ASP A 55 -0.29 -2.92 2.61
CA ASP A 55 0.66 -1.97 2.01
C ASP A 55 0.17 -1.46 0.65
N TRP A 56 -0.30 -2.37 -0.20
CA TRP A 56 -0.88 -1.99 -1.50
C TRP A 56 -2.08 -1.04 -1.34
N SER A 57 -2.99 -1.31 -0.39
CA SER A 57 -4.18 -0.48 -0.17
C SER A 57 -3.83 0.92 0.37
N GLU A 58 -2.82 1.03 1.24
CA GLU A 58 -2.30 2.31 1.73
C GLU A 58 -1.68 3.13 0.59
N SER A 59 -0.78 2.51 -0.17
CA SER A 59 -0.12 3.15 -1.30
C SER A 59 -1.11 3.61 -2.37
N LEU A 60 -2.14 2.81 -2.65
CA LEU A 60 -3.19 3.17 -3.59
C LEU A 60 -4.08 4.29 -3.06
N GLU A 61 -4.48 4.27 -1.78
CA GLU A 61 -5.25 5.34 -1.16
C GLU A 61 -4.49 6.68 -1.26
N ASP A 62 -3.23 6.71 -0.82
CA ASP A 62 -2.39 7.91 -0.82
C ASP A 62 -2.17 8.44 -2.24
N SER A 63 -1.80 7.56 -3.18
CA SER A 63 -1.58 7.95 -4.58
C SER A 63 -2.85 8.51 -5.21
N THR A 64 -4.00 7.90 -4.93
CA THR A 64 -5.28 8.36 -5.49
C THR A 64 -5.74 9.67 -4.86
N VAL A 65 -5.49 9.88 -3.57
CA VAL A 65 -5.74 11.16 -2.90
C VAL A 65 -4.90 12.28 -3.50
N ASP A 66 -3.65 12.01 -3.90
CA ASP A 66 -2.82 13.00 -4.58
C ASP A 66 -3.34 13.31 -6.00
N VAL A 67 -3.81 12.30 -6.74
CA VAL A 67 -4.51 12.51 -8.02
C VAL A 67 -5.76 13.38 -7.83
N VAL A 68 -6.57 13.14 -6.79
CA VAL A 68 -7.73 13.98 -6.46
C VAL A 68 -7.33 15.45 -6.26
N LYS A 69 -6.25 15.71 -5.53
CA LYS A 69 -5.73 17.08 -5.30
C LYS A 69 -5.25 17.72 -6.61
N PHE A 70 -4.54 16.97 -7.44
CA PHE A 70 -4.05 17.44 -8.74
C PHE A 70 -5.21 17.83 -9.65
N LEU A 71 -6.19 16.93 -9.84
CA LEU A 71 -7.38 17.16 -10.67
C LEU A 71 -8.20 18.35 -10.16
N ALA A 72 -8.30 18.53 -8.83
CA ALA A 72 -8.97 19.67 -8.23
C ALA A 72 -8.27 20.99 -8.57
N ALA A 73 -6.94 21.03 -8.41
CA ALA A 73 -6.13 22.23 -8.70
C ALA A 73 -6.19 22.63 -10.18
N ASP A 74 -6.08 21.64 -11.07
CA ASP A 74 -6.20 21.86 -12.52
C ASP A 74 -7.61 22.36 -12.88
N GLY A 75 -8.66 21.70 -12.37
CA GLY A 75 -10.04 22.14 -12.56
C GLY A 75 -10.31 23.57 -12.07
N ASP A 76 -9.76 23.94 -10.91
CA ASP A 76 -9.80 25.31 -10.38
C ASP A 76 -9.10 26.31 -11.32
N GLU A 77 -7.97 25.94 -11.90
CA GLU A 77 -7.25 26.78 -12.86
C GLU A 77 -8.05 27.01 -14.14
N ARG A 78 -8.70 25.97 -14.68
CA ARG A 78 -9.54 26.12 -15.88
C ARG A 78 -10.78 26.97 -15.58
N ARG A 79 -11.37 26.87 -14.38
CA ARG A 79 -12.44 27.79 -13.93
C ARG A 79 -11.97 29.24 -13.83
N ARG A 80 -10.75 29.49 -13.32
CA ARG A 80 -10.14 30.83 -13.28
C ARG A 80 -9.96 31.41 -14.68
N GLY A 81 -9.40 30.63 -15.61
CA GLY A 81 -9.27 31.04 -17.00
C GLY A 81 -10.61 31.35 -17.66
N ALA A 82 -11.63 30.51 -17.44
CA ALA A 82 -12.98 30.75 -17.97
C ALA A 82 -13.60 32.06 -17.47
N ALA A 83 -13.28 32.48 -16.23
CA ALA A 83 -13.71 33.76 -15.69
C ALA A 83 -12.95 34.94 -16.34
N LEU A 84 -11.64 34.79 -16.59
CA LEU A 84 -10.82 35.80 -17.27
C LEU A 84 -11.33 36.08 -18.69
N PHE A 85 -11.67 35.03 -19.45
CA PHE A 85 -12.15 35.13 -20.82
C PHE A 85 -13.68 35.22 -20.93
N ALA A 86 -14.39 35.68 -19.89
CA ALA A 86 -15.86 35.70 -19.89
C ALA A 86 -16.49 36.52 -21.04
N ALA A 87 -15.77 37.49 -21.61
CA ALA A 87 -16.19 38.25 -22.79
C ALA A 87 -15.95 37.51 -24.13
N GLU A 88 -15.06 36.51 -24.13
CA GLU A 88 -14.69 35.66 -25.27
C GLU A 88 -15.35 34.29 -25.12
N GLN A 89 -16.67 34.23 -25.37
CA GLN A 89 -17.50 33.04 -25.08
C GLN A 89 -16.91 31.70 -25.57
N PRO A 90 -16.37 31.56 -26.79
CA PRO A 90 -15.79 30.29 -27.23
C PRO A 90 -14.64 29.81 -26.33
N MET A 91 -13.82 30.74 -25.86
CA MET A 91 -12.67 30.45 -25.00
C MET A 91 -13.11 30.14 -23.57
N ALA A 92 -14.05 30.92 -23.02
CA ALA A 92 -14.64 30.62 -21.73
C ALA A 92 -15.35 29.26 -21.71
N ASP A 93 -16.06 28.90 -22.77
CA ASP A 93 -16.77 27.63 -22.88
C ASP A 93 -15.82 26.43 -23.01
N ALA A 94 -14.73 26.56 -23.77
CA ALA A 94 -13.70 25.53 -23.85
C ALA A 94 -13.09 25.24 -22.47
N LEU A 95 -12.72 26.28 -21.72
CA LEU A 95 -12.15 26.14 -20.38
C LEU A 95 -13.17 25.57 -19.37
N ARG A 96 -14.45 25.95 -19.46
CA ARG A 96 -15.52 25.32 -18.65
C ARG A 96 -15.68 23.84 -18.94
N ASN A 97 -15.62 23.45 -20.22
CA ASN A 97 -15.71 22.04 -20.61
C ASN A 97 -14.52 21.23 -20.09
N GLN A 98 -13.30 21.79 -20.17
CA GLN A 98 -12.12 21.17 -19.57
C GLN A 98 -12.26 21.04 -18.05
N ALA A 99 -12.70 22.11 -17.36
CA ALA A 99 -12.94 22.05 -15.91
C ALA A 99 -13.95 20.96 -15.53
N ALA A 100 -15.05 20.83 -16.29
CA ALA A 100 -16.05 19.79 -16.08
C ALA A 100 -15.47 18.38 -16.30
N TRP A 101 -14.54 18.21 -17.23
CA TRP A 101 -13.81 16.95 -17.43
C TRP A 101 -12.94 16.61 -16.20
N TYR A 102 -12.19 17.59 -15.67
CA TYR A 102 -11.38 17.40 -14.45
C TYR A 102 -12.23 17.07 -13.23
N ASP A 103 -13.38 17.73 -13.05
CA ASP A 103 -14.31 17.42 -11.97
C ASP A 103 -14.85 15.98 -12.08
N ALA A 104 -15.15 15.50 -13.30
CA ALA A 104 -15.60 14.13 -13.51
C ALA A 104 -14.54 13.09 -13.15
N ARG A 105 -13.27 13.31 -13.55
CA ARG A 105 -12.16 12.43 -13.16
C ARG A 105 -11.85 12.50 -11.67
N ARG A 106 -11.97 13.69 -11.06
CA ARG A 106 -11.77 13.85 -9.62
C ARG A 106 -12.76 12.99 -8.85
N ASN A 107 -14.05 13.03 -9.21
CA ASN A 107 -15.07 12.21 -8.56
C ASN A 107 -14.77 10.71 -8.71
N GLU A 108 -14.29 10.25 -9.87
CA GLU A 108 -13.86 8.85 -10.05
C GLU A 108 -12.67 8.48 -9.16
N ALA A 109 -11.69 9.37 -9.04
CA ALA A 109 -10.55 9.16 -8.15
C ALA A 109 -10.98 9.16 -6.67
N GLU A 110 -11.92 10.01 -6.27
CA GLU A 110 -12.50 10.01 -4.92
C GLU A 110 -13.17 8.66 -4.58
N GLU A 111 -13.91 8.07 -5.53
CA GLU A 111 -14.50 6.74 -5.37
C GLU A 111 -13.43 5.65 -5.19
N ILE A 112 -12.35 5.70 -5.97
CA ILE A 112 -11.24 4.75 -5.87
C ILE A 112 -10.54 4.88 -4.51
N ALA A 113 -10.26 6.11 -4.06
CA ALA A 113 -9.63 6.36 -2.77
C ALA A 113 -10.51 5.85 -1.61
N ALA A 114 -11.83 6.05 -1.70
CA ALA A 114 -12.77 5.51 -0.71
C ALA A 114 -12.77 3.97 -0.70
N GLY A 115 -12.73 3.33 -1.88
CA GLY A 115 -12.62 1.87 -2.00
C GLY A 115 -11.30 1.32 -1.45
N ALA A 116 -10.17 2.00 -1.73
CA ALA A 116 -8.87 1.65 -1.17
C ALA A 116 -8.85 1.77 0.37
N ARG A 117 -9.46 2.83 0.93
CA ARG A 117 -9.65 2.98 2.38
C ARG A 117 -10.47 1.84 2.98
N GLN A 118 -11.57 1.47 2.32
CA GLN A 118 -12.40 0.35 2.77
C GLN A 118 -11.60 -0.96 2.78
N LEU A 119 -10.80 -1.20 1.74
CA LEU A 119 -9.92 -2.35 1.65
C LEU A 119 -8.88 -2.35 2.77
N ARG A 120 -8.22 -1.22 3.01
CA ARG A 120 -7.27 -1.01 4.12
C ARG A 120 -7.89 -1.37 5.46
N HIS A 121 -9.09 -0.85 5.74
CA HIS A 121 -9.83 -1.15 6.97
C HIS A 121 -10.18 -2.64 7.09
N ARG A 122 -10.46 -3.33 5.98
CA ARG A 122 -10.73 -4.77 5.99
C ARG A 122 -9.46 -5.57 6.27
N CYS A 123 -8.34 -5.21 5.64
CA CYS A 123 -7.03 -5.82 5.90
C CYS A 123 -6.62 -5.65 7.36
N LEU A 124 -6.75 -4.45 7.93
CA LEU A 124 -6.46 -4.18 9.34
C LEU A 124 -7.31 -5.06 10.28
N ARG A 125 -8.60 -5.25 10.00
CA ARG A 125 -9.44 -6.16 10.79
C ARG A 125 -8.96 -7.60 10.73
N THR A 126 -8.55 -8.08 9.55
CA THR A 126 -7.98 -9.41 9.41
C THR A 126 -6.68 -9.54 10.20
N VAL A 127 -5.77 -8.58 10.05
CA VAL A 127 -4.47 -8.56 10.75
C VAL A 127 -4.64 -8.49 12.27
N ALA A 128 -5.64 -7.76 12.78
CA ALA A 128 -5.92 -7.71 14.21
C ALA A 128 -6.25 -9.08 14.82
N THR A 129 -6.76 -10.01 14.02
CA THR A 129 -7.04 -11.40 14.44
C THR A 129 -5.87 -12.36 14.21
N ALA A 130 -4.76 -11.88 13.65
CA ALA A 130 -3.61 -12.70 13.35
C ALA A 130 -2.91 -13.20 14.61
N LYS A 131 -2.50 -14.46 14.61
CA LYS A 131 -1.70 -15.01 15.69
C LYS A 131 -0.24 -14.61 15.49
N THR A 132 0.54 -14.69 16.55
CA THR A 132 2.00 -14.49 16.48
C THR A 132 2.65 -15.41 15.46
N GLU A 133 2.17 -16.64 15.31
CA GLU A 133 2.66 -17.62 14.33
C GLU A 133 2.48 -17.12 12.89
N ASP A 134 1.35 -16.47 12.59
CA ASP A 134 1.06 -15.92 11.26
C ASP A 134 2.02 -14.77 10.93
N ILE A 135 2.30 -13.91 11.91
CA ILE A 135 3.28 -12.81 11.81
C ILE A 135 4.70 -13.34 11.61
N VAL A 136 5.07 -14.42 12.31
CA VAL A 136 6.38 -15.06 12.12
C VAL A 136 6.48 -15.66 10.72
N CYS A 137 5.43 -16.32 10.22
CA CYS A 137 5.43 -16.86 8.85
C CYS A 137 5.59 -15.76 7.79
N LEU A 138 4.88 -14.64 7.94
CA LEU A 138 5.04 -13.48 7.07
C LEU A 138 6.49 -12.97 7.06
N GLY A 139 7.03 -12.67 8.24
CA GLY A 139 8.40 -12.17 8.34
C GLY A 139 9.42 -13.19 7.82
N ALA A 140 9.16 -14.50 7.98
CA ALA A 140 10.05 -15.55 7.52
C ALA A 140 10.19 -15.58 6.00
N VAL A 141 9.07 -15.43 5.28
CA VAL A 141 9.07 -15.35 3.80
C VAL A 141 9.91 -14.16 3.36
N ASP A 142 9.60 -12.98 3.91
CA ASP A 142 10.28 -11.72 3.56
C ASP A 142 11.78 -11.76 3.87
N TYR A 143 12.15 -12.24 5.06
CA TYR A 143 13.56 -12.34 5.46
C TYR A 143 14.34 -13.28 4.52
N ILE A 144 13.76 -14.42 4.16
CA ILE A 144 14.39 -15.37 3.24
C ILE A 144 14.55 -14.77 1.85
N GLU A 145 13.58 -13.98 1.36
CA GLU A 145 13.76 -13.22 0.12
C GLU A 145 14.94 -12.26 0.17
N HIS A 146 15.11 -11.50 1.25
CA HIS A 146 16.26 -10.62 1.41
C HIS A 146 17.58 -11.38 1.43
N VAL A 147 17.62 -12.52 2.12
CA VAL A 147 18.78 -13.41 2.12
C VAL A 147 19.12 -13.86 0.71
N PHE A 148 18.13 -14.24 -0.11
CA PHE A 148 18.38 -14.63 -1.50
C PHE A 148 18.78 -13.48 -2.42
N LYS A 149 18.18 -12.30 -2.26
CA LYS A 149 18.54 -11.09 -3.01
C LYS A 149 20.01 -10.71 -2.77
N GLU A 150 20.50 -10.86 -1.53
CA GLU A 150 21.89 -10.59 -1.17
C GLU A 150 22.85 -11.74 -1.49
N MET A 151 22.36 -12.98 -1.56
CA MET A 151 23.18 -14.18 -1.73
C MET A 151 22.57 -15.18 -2.75
N PRO A 152 22.49 -14.82 -4.05
CA PRO A 152 21.74 -15.56 -5.07
C PRO A 152 22.29 -16.95 -5.43
N HIS A 153 23.42 -17.37 -4.86
CA HIS A 153 24.12 -18.63 -5.21
C HIS A 153 24.37 -19.58 -4.03
N VAL A 154 23.88 -19.28 -2.83
CA VAL A 154 24.47 -19.86 -1.60
C VAL A 154 23.60 -20.93 -0.93
N ALA A 155 22.37 -21.19 -1.38
CA ALA A 155 21.55 -22.17 -0.67
C ALA A 155 20.66 -23.01 -1.61
N SER A 156 21.05 -24.26 -1.83
CA SER A 156 20.33 -25.23 -2.67
C SER A 156 19.36 -26.10 -1.86
N SER A 157 19.38 -26.00 -0.52
CA SER A 157 18.51 -26.76 0.38
C SER A 157 17.97 -25.90 1.54
N PRO A 158 16.81 -26.26 2.14
CA PRO A 158 16.27 -25.56 3.31
C PRO A 158 17.25 -25.49 4.49
N ALA A 159 18.06 -26.54 4.72
CA ALA A 159 19.03 -26.52 5.81
C ALA A 159 20.12 -25.44 5.60
N GLU A 160 20.63 -25.30 4.38
CA GLU A 160 21.58 -24.26 4.01
C GLU A 160 20.94 -22.87 4.10
N GLN A 161 19.70 -22.72 3.63
CA GLN A 161 18.95 -21.47 3.71
C GLN A 161 18.82 -21.00 5.18
N MET A 162 18.46 -21.91 6.09
CA MET A 162 18.38 -21.59 7.52
C MET A 162 19.75 -21.23 8.11
N ALA A 163 20.80 -21.97 7.76
CA ALA A 163 22.14 -21.70 8.26
C ALA A 163 22.64 -20.32 7.83
N VAL A 164 22.37 -19.92 6.58
CA VAL A 164 22.67 -18.58 6.07
C VAL A 164 21.84 -17.52 6.78
N ALA A 165 20.53 -17.71 6.90
CA ALA A 165 19.63 -16.78 7.59
C ALA A 165 20.07 -16.55 9.05
N ARG A 166 20.47 -17.63 9.75
CA ARG A 166 21.02 -17.55 11.10
C ARG A 166 22.36 -16.80 11.13
N ALA A 167 23.25 -17.06 10.20
CA ALA A 167 24.53 -16.34 10.11
C ALA A 167 24.32 -14.83 9.89
N GLN A 168 23.39 -14.45 9.01
CA GLN A 168 23.02 -13.05 8.78
C GLN A 168 22.43 -12.39 10.03
N ALA A 169 21.55 -13.08 10.76
CA ALA A 169 20.97 -12.57 12.00
C ALA A 169 22.05 -12.34 13.08
N ASN A 170 22.90 -13.34 13.34
CA ASN A 170 23.97 -13.26 14.34
C ASN A 170 25.00 -12.17 14.01
N ALA A 171 25.32 -12.00 12.73
CA ALA A 171 26.29 -11.00 12.28
C ALA A 171 25.70 -9.60 12.13
N LYS A 172 24.37 -9.43 12.28
CA LYS A 172 23.63 -8.22 11.87
C LYS A 172 23.99 -7.80 10.44
N GLY A 173 23.99 -8.79 9.55
CA GLY A 173 24.37 -8.60 8.15
C GLY A 173 23.36 -7.75 7.38
N PRO A 174 23.66 -7.42 6.10
CA PRO A 174 22.82 -6.54 5.28
C PRO A 174 21.38 -7.03 5.12
N ALA A 175 21.19 -8.35 4.94
CA ALA A 175 19.85 -8.93 4.79
C ALA A 175 19.01 -8.78 6.08
N ALA A 176 19.62 -9.03 7.25
CA ALA A 176 18.96 -8.89 8.54
C ALA A 176 18.62 -7.42 8.85
N THR A 177 19.51 -6.50 8.50
CA THR A 177 19.28 -5.06 8.71
C THR A 177 18.12 -4.56 7.87
N ARG A 178 18.10 -4.87 6.57
CA ARG A 178 17.00 -4.45 5.69
C ARG A 178 15.66 -5.06 6.09
N PHE A 179 15.65 -6.35 6.43
CA PHE A 179 14.45 -6.98 6.95
C PHE A 179 13.93 -6.28 8.20
N VAL A 180 14.80 -5.93 9.16
CA VAL A 180 14.36 -5.20 10.36
C VAL A 180 13.75 -3.84 10.00
N ASP A 181 14.39 -3.09 9.08
CA ASP A 181 13.90 -1.79 8.65
C ASP A 181 12.53 -1.89 7.97
N GLU A 182 12.38 -2.81 7.01
CA GLU A 182 11.14 -3.01 6.24
C GLU A 182 10.02 -3.64 7.10
N PHE A 183 10.33 -4.64 7.91
CA PHE A 183 9.36 -5.29 8.80
C PHE A 183 8.90 -4.36 9.94
N ALA A 184 9.76 -3.44 10.41
CA ALA A 184 9.35 -2.42 11.37
C ALA A 184 8.32 -1.44 10.79
N GLU A 185 8.29 -1.23 9.47
CA GLU A 185 7.24 -0.43 8.84
C GLU A 185 5.87 -1.06 9.03
N VAL A 186 5.77 -2.39 9.06
CA VAL A 186 4.51 -3.10 9.38
C VAL A 186 4.00 -2.68 10.75
N ALA A 187 4.86 -2.64 11.78
CA ALA A 187 4.46 -2.13 13.09
C ALA A 187 3.99 -0.66 13.03
N GLY A 188 4.64 0.17 12.23
CA GLY A 188 4.22 1.54 11.94
C GLY A 188 2.81 1.63 11.36
N ARG A 189 2.52 0.83 10.32
CA ARG A 189 1.21 0.72 9.66
C ARG A 189 0.13 0.32 10.67
N LEU A 190 0.40 -0.70 11.50
CA LEU A 190 -0.54 -1.17 12.51
C LEU A 190 -0.87 -0.13 13.58
N ARG A 191 0.12 0.66 14.02
CA ARG A 191 -0.13 1.77 14.97
C ARG A 191 -0.96 2.89 14.35
N ARG A 192 -0.73 3.23 13.07
CA ARG A 192 -1.58 4.19 12.35
C ARG A 192 -3.01 3.67 12.24
N GLY A 193 -3.18 2.41 11.85
CA GLY A 193 -4.48 1.75 11.84
C GLY A 193 -5.17 1.75 13.21
N ALA A 194 -4.42 1.50 14.29
CA ALA A 194 -4.96 1.58 15.65
C ALA A 194 -5.45 2.99 16.00
N ALA A 195 -4.72 4.04 15.58
CA ALA A 195 -5.14 5.43 15.77
C ALA A 195 -6.41 5.76 14.99
N ASP A 196 -6.56 5.25 13.76
CA ASP A 196 -7.75 5.43 12.93
C ASP A 196 -9.01 4.83 13.61
N PHE A 197 -8.88 3.72 14.34
CA PHE A 197 -9.99 3.06 15.05
C PHE A 197 -10.20 3.49 16.50
N GLY A 198 -9.28 4.26 17.10
CA GLY A 198 -9.28 4.56 18.54
C GLY A 198 -10.55 5.28 19.06
N GLY A 199 -11.31 5.94 18.17
CA GLY A 199 -12.60 6.56 18.50
C GLY A 199 -13.83 5.70 18.19
N GLU A 200 -13.70 4.65 17.39
CA GLU A 200 -14.81 3.86 16.86
C GLU A 200 -14.86 2.43 17.40
N ASP A 201 -13.70 1.77 17.48
CA ASP A 201 -13.56 0.37 17.92
C ASP A 201 -12.27 0.23 18.73
N GLN A 202 -12.38 0.48 20.03
CA GLN A 202 -11.25 0.41 20.95
C GLN A 202 -10.64 -1.00 21.02
N GLY A 203 -11.46 -2.05 20.91
CA GLY A 203 -10.97 -3.43 20.93
C GLY A 203 -10.11 -3.75 19.72
N LEU A 204 -10.51 -3.27 18.54
CA LEU A 204 -9.71 -3.38 17.33
C LEU A 204 -8.40 -2.58 17.44
N ALA A 205 -8.45 -1.36 17.96
CA ALA A 205 -7.27 -0.52 18.17
C ALA A 205 -6.25 -1.16 19.14
N GLU A 206 -6.73 -1.75 20.23
CA GLU A 206 -5.89 -2.49 21.19
C GLU A 206 -5.25 -3.73 20.54
N ALA A 207 -6.03 -4.51 19.78
CA ALA A 207 -5.52 -5.68 19.07
C ALA A 207 -4.43 -5.30 18.06
N LEU A 208 -4.64 -4.26 17.25
CA LEU A 208 -3.64 -3.74 16.32
C LEU A 208 -2.37 -3.25 17.02
N THR A 209 -2.52 -2.59 18.17
CA THR A 209 -1.39 -2.16 19.01
C THR A 209 -0.59 -3.35 19.53
N GLU A 210 -1.26 -4.42 19.96
CA GLU A 210 -0.62 -5.66 20.39
C GLU A 210 0.11 -6.37 19.25
N ARG A 211 -0.48 -6.40 18.04
CA ARG A 211 0.18 -6.93 16.85
C ARG A 211 1.42 -6.11 16.47
N ALA A 212 1.35 -4.78 16.55
CA ALA A 212 2.50 -3.91 16.34
C ALA A 212 3.64 -4.20 17.33
N ALA A 213 3.32 -4.34 18.63
CA ALA A 213 4.30 -4.70 19.65
C ALA A 213 4.91 -6.09 19.42
N THR A 214 4.14 -7.02 18.87
CA THR A 214 4.64 -8.35 18.47
C THR A 214 5.67 -8.21 17.36
N VAL A 215 5.40 -7.41 16.32
CA VAL A 215 6.36 -7.13 15.24
C VAL A 215 7.63 -6.49 15.79
N ASP A 216 7.51 -5.46 16.65
CA ASP A 216 8.67 -4.80 17.27
C ASP A 216 9.54 -5.79 18.04
N ALA A 217 8.92 -6.71 18.79
CA ALA A 217 9.62 -7.72 19.56
C ALA A 217 10.38 -8.73 18.67
N LEU A 218 9.86 -9.02 17.47
CA LEU A 218 10.56 -9.85 16.49
C LEU A 218 11.73 -9.10 15.86
N CYS A 219 11.57 -7.81 15.53
CA CYS A 219 12.64 -6.96 15.01
C CYS A 219 13.77 -6.71 16.03
N ALA A 220 13.44 -6.62 17.32
CA ALA A 220 14.41 -6.33 18.38
C ALA A 220 15.39 -7.49 18.63
N ASP A 221 15.00 -8.72 18.32
CA ASP A 221 15.80 -9.93 18.55
C ASP A 221 15.71 -10.86 17.33
N MET A 222 16.59 -10.59 16.36
CA MET A 222 16.66 -11.36 15.12
C MET A 222 17.09 -12.82 15.32
N GLU A 223 17.86 -13.12 16.37
CA GLU A 223 18.25 -14.50 16.68
C GLU A 223 17.01 -15.28 17.16
N ALA A 224 16.23 -14.71 18.08
CA ALA A 224 14.98 -15.29 18.54
C ALA A 224 13.92 -15.36 17.43
N PHE A 225 13.89 -14.39 16.52
CA PHE A 225 13.04 -14.45 15.32
C PHE A 225 13.41 -15.64 14.42
N VAL A 226 14.70 -15.85 14.13
CA VAL A 226 15.16 -17.00 13.33
C VAL A 226 14.86 -18.33 14.02
N ASP A 227 14.95 -18.41 15.35
CA ASP A 227 14.56 -19.60 16.11
C ASP A 227 13.05 -19.89 15.98
N LYS A 228 12.21 -18.85 16.04
CA LYS A 228 10.76 -18.96 15.81
C LYS A 228 10.45 -19.36 14.37
N MET A 229 11.16 -18.78 13.39
CA MET A 229 11.06 -19.14 11.98
C MET A 229 11.38 -20.63 11.78
N GLU A 230 12.49 -21.11 12.34
CA GLU A 230 12.92 -22.51 12.19
C GLU A 230 11.94 -23.51 12.81
N SER A 231 11.28 -23.11 13.89
CA SER A 231 10.26 -23.91 14.58
C SER A 231 8.85 -23.74 14.01
N SER A 232 8.63 -22.83 13.05
CA SER A 232 7.33 -22.60 12.43
C SER A 232 6.81 -23.82 11.63
N PRO A 233 5.49 -24.00 11.50
CA PRO A 233 4.91 -25.06 10.66
C PRO A 233 5.37 -24.97 9.20
N TYR A 234 5.51 -23.75 8.67
CA TYR A 234 5.97 -23.48 7.30
C TYR A 234 7.39 -24.02 7.06
N TRP A 235 8.33 -23.71 7.96
CA TRP A 235 9.70 -24.19 7.82
C TRP A 235 9.84 -25.70 8.00
N ARG A 236 9.04 -26.27 8.92
CA ARG A 236 8.96 -27.73 9.08
C ARG A 236 8.46 -28.41 7.81
N MET A 237 7.45 -27.84 7.14
CA MET A 237 6.97 -28.33 5.85
C MET A 237 8.08 -28.28 4.78
N LEU A 238 8.77 -27.15 4.63
CA LEU A 238 9.87 -27.01 3.66
C LEU A 238 11.01 -28.01 3.87
N LYS A 239 11.35 -28.31 5.13
CA LYS A 239 12.34 -29.35 5.49
C LYS A 239 11.92 -30.76 5.06
N HIS A 240 10.63 -31.04 4.92
CA HIS A 240 10.10 -32.37 4.56
C HIS A 240 9.79 -32.55 3.07
N LEU A 241 9.80 -31.47 2.29
CA LEU A 241 9.55 -31.49 0.84
C LEU A 241 10.83 -31.69 0.00
N ASN A 242 12.00 -31.65 0.63
CA ASN A 242 13.33 -31.86 0.02
C ASN A 242 14.07 -33.01 0.69
#